data_AF-A0A969EPI5-F1
#
_entry.id   AF-A0A969EPI5-F1
#
_cell.length_a   1.000
_cell.length_b   1.000
_cell.length_c   1.000
_cell.angle_alpha   90.00
_cell.angle_beta   90.00
_cell.angle_gamma   90.00
#
_symmetry.space_group_name_H-M   'P 1'
#
loop_
_entity.id
_entity.type
_entity.pdbx_description
1 polymer ?
#
loop_
_entity_poly.entity_id
_entity_poly.type
_entity_poly.pdbx_seq_one_letter_code
_entity_poly.pdbx_strand_id
1 'polypeptide(L)'
;MASGKAHATASLLLTLPAGLLAFGLGGDFSAAVACATGSLAGLILSPDLDVPQRTHSNYIMYELLGRIGGGLWFAFWWPYSRMIPHRSPLSHWPILGTLGRLLYIIVLSAPLWYGFTWFWFGAGSNLPTPNPVVTTWLGWAILGLILSDILHFVMDNMPAFRQHRRPWWQRMMRRIF
;
A
#
# COMPACT_ATOMS: atom_id res chain seq x y z
N MET A 1 -18.06 -0.23 -2.78
CA MET A 1 -16.69 0.21 -2.51
C MET A 1 -16.65 1.72 -2.59
N ALA A 2 -15.82 2.29 -1.73
CA ALA A 2 -15.46 3.69 -1.87
C ALA A 2 -14.62 3.86 -3.16
N SER A 3 -14.37 5.09 -3.58
CA SER A 3 -13.39 5.30 -4.64
C SER A 3 -11.97 5.20 -4.11
N GLY A 4 -11.01 4.86 -4.98
CA GLY A 4 -9.59 4.98 -4.66
C GLY A 4 -9.17 6.37 -4.17
N LYS A 5 -9.87 7.43 -4.60
CA LYS A 5 -9.69 8.79 -4.03
C LYS A 5 -10.12 8.87 -2.57
N ALA A 6 -11.28 8.32 -2.23
CA ALA A 6 -11.78 8.30 -0.86
C ALA A 6 -10.87 7.45 0.04
N HIS A 7 -10.40 6.29 -0.43
CA HIS A 7 -9.42 5.48 0.28
C HIS A 7 -8.11 6.23 0.50
N ALA A 8 -7.58 6.91 -0.53
CA ALA A 8 -6.36 7.70 -0.39
C ALA A 8 -6.52 8.84 0.62
N THR A 9 -7.65 9.58 0.58
CA THR A 9 -7.95 10.60 1.59
C THR A 9 -8.02 10.00 3.00
N ALA A 10 -8.64 8.84 3.15
CA ALA A 10 -8.75 8.16 4.43
C ALA A 10 -7.37 7.73 4.98
N SER A 11 -6.51 7.12 4.16
CA SER A 11 -5.13 6.77 4.53
C SER A 11 -4.31 7.99 4.92
N LEU A 12 -4.47 9.12 4.20
CA LEU A 12 -3.80 10.37 4.53
C LEU A 12 -4.25 10.90 5.89
N LEU A 13 -5.57 11.01 6.13
CA LEU A 13 -6.12 11.49 7.40
C LEU A 13 -5.79 10.58 8.58
N LEU A 14 -5.62 9.28 8.34
CA LEU A 14 -5.25 8.29 9.36
C LEU A 14 -3.79 8.43 9.82
N THR A 15 -2.91 9.08 9.04
CA THR A 15 -1.48 9.24 9.34
C THR A 15 -1.22 9.74 10.76
N LEU A 16 -1.86 10.85 11.16
CA LEU A 16 -1.67 11.43 12.49
C LEU A 16 -2.29 10.57 13.60
N PRO A 17 -3.58 10.14 13.52
CA PRO A 17 -4.15 9.21 14.49
C PRO A 17 -3.36 7.91 14.67
N ALA A 18 -2.80 7.34 13.60
CA ALA A 18 -1.98 6.13 13.68
C ALA A 18 -0.70 6.35 14.49
N GLY A 19 -0.01 7.47 14.29
CA GLY A 19 1.16 7.83 15.09
C GLY A 19 0.83 8.08 16.56
N LEU A 20 -0.26 8.82 16.83
CA LEU A 20 -0.73 9.06 18.20
C LEU A 20 -1.12 7.76 18.92
N LEU A 21 -1.77 6.84 18.20
CA LEU A 21 -2.11 5.51 18.74
C LEU A 21 -0.84 4.74 19.12
N ALA A 22 0.17 4.70 18.25
CA ALA A 22 1.43 4.01 18.56
C ALA A 22 2.13 4.61 19.79
N PHE A 23 2.15 5.93 19.92
CA PHE A 23 2.68 6.60 21.11
C PHE A 23 1.87 6.24 22.37
N GLY A 24 0.54 6.25 22.28
CA GLY A 24 -0.36 5.88 23.38
C GLY A 24 -0.26 4.41 23.80
N LEU A 25 0.17 3.52 22.91
CA LEU A 25 0.45 2.11 23.21
C LEU A 25 1.84 1.87 23.84
N GLY A 26 2.55 2.93 24.22
CA GLY A 26 3.87 2.86 24.86
C GLY A 26 5.05 2.90 23.89
N GLY A 27 4.80 3.16 22.60
CA GLY A 27 5.85 3.48 21.64
C GLY A 27 6.50 4.83 21.94
N ASP A 28 7.78 4.97 21.59
CA ASP A 28 8.47 6.26 21.65
C ASP A 28 8.11 7.14 20.43
N PHE A 29 8.72 8.32 20.33
CA PHE A 29 8.52 9.20 19.17
C PHE A 29 8.91 8.52 17.84
N SER A 30 9.93 7.66 17.85
CA SER A 30 10.37 6.90 16.67
C SER A 30 9.29 5.92 16.21
N ALA A 31 8.67 5.19 17.14
CA ALA A 31 7.54 4.30 16.89
C ALA A 31 6.31 5.05 16.37
N ALA A 32 6.03 6.23 16.93
CA ALA A 32 4.93 7.09 16.46
C ALA A 32 5.13 7.52 15.00
N VAL A 33 6.34 7.98 14.66
CA VAL A 33 6.71 8.34 13.28
C VAL A 33 6.62 7.12 12.37
N ALA A 34 7.15 5.96 12.79
CA ALA A 34 7.09 4.73 12.01
C ALA A 34 5.65 4.33 11.67
N CYS A 35 4.76 4.30 12.66
CA CYS A 35 3.36 3.97 12.46
C CYS A 35 2.65 4.98 11.55
N ALA A 36 2.90 6.28 11.72
CA ALA A 36 2.37 7.32 10.84
C ALA A 36 2.84 7.12 9.39
N THR A 37 4.15 6.90 9.18
CA THR A 37 4.72 6.63 7.85
C THR A 37 4.15 5.35 7.23
N GLY A 38 3.95 4.31 8.04
CA GLY A 38 3.28 3.08 7.62
C GLY A 38 1.86 3.30 7.11
N SER A 39 1.06 4.08 7.85
CA SER A 39 -0.30 4.45 7.43
C SER A 39 -0.29 5.26 6.13
N LEU A 40 0.64 6.20 6.01
CA LEU A 40 0.84 7.01 4.81
C LEU A 40 1.25 6.17 3.61
N ALA A 41 2.06 5.12 3.82
CA ALA A 41 2.45 4.19 2.76
C ALA A 41 1.24 3.48 2.14
N GLY A 42 0.10 3.38 2.84
CA GLY A 42 -1.17 2.89 2.30
C GLY A 42 -1.67 3.67 1.07
N LEU A 43 -1.22 4.91 0.85
CA LEU A 43 -1.48 5.67 -0.38
C LEU A 43 -0.98 4.94 -1.64
N ILE A 44 0.19 4.29 -1.52
CA ILE A 44 0.87 3.62 -2.63
C ILE A 44 0.81 2.09 -2.51
N LEU A 45 0.69 1.54 -1.30
CA LEU A 45 0.60 0.11 -0.97
C LEU A 45 -0.83 -0.35 -0.64
N SER A 46 -1.82 0.19 -1.36
CA SER A 46 -3.25 -0.09 -1.14
C SER A 46 -3.65 -1.53 -1.53
N PRO A 47 -4.70 -2.11 -0.90
CA PRO A 47 -5.34 -3.36 -1.33
C PRO A 47 -5.74 -3.38 -2.81
N ASP A 48 -6.07 -2.22 -3.39
CA ASP A 48 -6.48 -2.06 -4.80
C ASP A 48 -5.36 -2.37 -5.81
N LEU A 49 -4.11 -2.63 -5.38
CA LEU A 49 -3.04 -3.09 -6.26
C LEU A 49 -3.29 -4.49 -6.85
N ASP A 50 -4.31 -5.21 -6.37
CA ASP A 50 -4.82 -6.45 -6.95
C ASP A 50 -5.66 -6.24 -8.24
N VAL A 51 -5.97 -4.99 -8.60
CA VAL A 51 -6.72 -4.66 -9.82
C VAL A 51 -5.76 -4.54 -11.02
N PRO A 52 -6.02 -5.23 -12.15
CA PRO A 52 -5.12 -5.23 -13.31
C PRO A 52 -5.14 -3.91 -14.11
N GLN A 53 -6.10 -3.03 -13.84
CA GLN A 53 -6.15 -1.67 -14.38
C GLN A 53 -5.45 -0.67 -13.45
N ARG A 54 -5.10 0.49 -13.99
CA ARG A 54 -4.48 1.57 -13.20
C ARG A 54 -5.43 2.04 -12.10
N THR A 55 -4.96 1.92 -10.87
CA THR A 55 -5.63 2.38 -9.66
C THR A 55 -5.18 3.78 -9.23
N HIS A 56 -5.81 4.34 -8.20
CA HIS A 56 -5.41 5.64 -7.67
C HIS A 56 -3.97 5.64 -7.13
N SER A 57 -3.54 4.54 -6.51
CA SER A 57 -2.13 4.37 -6.07
C SER A 57 -1.16 4.42 -7.24
N ASN A 58 -1.52 3.84 -8.39
CA ASN A 58 -0.71 3.97 -9.61
C ASN A 58 -0.62 5.43 -10.07
N TYR A 59 -1.74 6.16 -10.06
CA TYR A 59 -1.77 7.58 -10.42
C TYR A 59 -0.84 8.42 -9.52
N ILE A 60 -0.88 8.21 -8.19
CA ILE A 60 0.04 8.87 -7.25
C ILE A 60 1.50 8.61 -7.64
N MET A 61 1.85 7.37 -8.00
CA MET A 61 3.22 7.03 -8.40
C MET A 61 3.65 7.64 -9.74
N TYR A 62 2.71 7.83 -10.67
CA TYR A 62 2.98 8.57 -11.91
C TYR A 62 3.25 10.06 -11.67
N GLU A 63 2.56 10.68 -10.70
CA GLU A 63 2.81 12.07 -10.32
C GLU A 63 4.15 12.21 -9.55
N LEU A 64 4.45 11.27 -8.65
CA LEU A 64 5.67 11.33 -7.82
C LEU A 64 6.95 10.98 -8.58
N LEU A 65 6.91 9.96 -9.45
CA LEU A 65 8.09 9.41 -10.12
C LEU A 65 8.11 9.61 -11.64
N GLY A 66 7.13 10.35 -12.17
CA GLY A 66 6.94 10.54 -13.60
C GLY A 66 6.52 9.27 -14.34
N ARG A 67 6.53 9.34 -15.68
CA ARG A 67 6.04 8.27 -16.57
C ARG A 67 6.82 6.96 -16.44
N ILE A 68 8.14 7.06 -16.27
CA ILE A 68 9.02 5.89 -16.19
C ILE A 68 8.82 5.21 -14.83
N GLY A 69 8.96 5.95 -13.73
CA GLY A 69 8.83 5.37 -12.38
C GLY A 69 7.43 4.84 -12.10
N GLY A 70 6.38 5.59 -12.48
CA GLY A 70 4.99 5.09 -12.37
C GLY A 70 4.72 3.87 -13.27
N GLY A 71 5.36 3.81 -14.44
CA GLY A 71 5.30 2.64 -15.33
C GLY A 71 5.97 1.40 -14.72
N LEU A 72 7.14 1.56 -14.11
CA LEU A 72 7.84 0.50 -13.40
C LEU A 72 7.04 0.02 -12.17
N TRP A 73 6.44 0.94 -11.42
CA TRP A 73 5.56 0.60 -10.31
C TRP A 73 4.35 -0.23 -10.76
N PHE A 74 3.68 0.20 -11.83
CA PHE A 74 2.56 -0.56 -12.40
C PHE A 74 2.99 -1.94 -12.87
N ALA A 75 4.13 -2.04 -13.57
CA ALA A 75 4.68 -3.31 -14.04
C ALA A 75 5.06 -4.24 -12.87
N PHE A 76 5.59 -3.68 -11.78
CA PHE A 76 5.93 -4.42 -10.57
C PHE A 76 4.70 -5.08 -9.94
N TRP A 77 3.55 -4.41 -9.91
CA TRP A 77 2.30 -4.96 -9.34
C TRP A 77 1.45 -5.76 -10.34
N TRP A 78 1.77 -5.71 -11.63
CA TRP A 78 0.99 -6.42 -12.64
C TRP A 78 0.91 -7.94 -12.38
N PRO A 79 2.00 -8.67 -12.08
CA PRO A 79 1.90 -10.09 -11.75
C PRO A 79 1.02 -10.36 -10.52
N TYR A 80 1.16 -9.55 -9.47
CA TYR A 80 0.32 -9.62 -8.27
C TYR A 80 -1.17 -9.54 -8.62
N SER A 81 -1.57 -8.55 -9.43
CA SER A 81 -2.96 -8.37 -9.89
C SER A 81 -3.50 -9.53 -10.74
N ARG A 82 -2.62 -10.33 -11.34
CA ARG A 82 -2.99 -11.48 -12.19
C ARG A 82 -3.09 -12.78 -11.39
N MET A 83 -2.32 -12.90 -10.33
CA MET A 83 -2.27 -14.10 -9.47
C MET A 83 -3.31 -14.07 -8.36
N ILE A 84 -3.56 -12.89 -7.76
CA ILE A 84 -4.46 -12.75 -6.62
C ILE A 84 -5.78 -12.14 -7.12
N PRO A 85 -6.91 -12.87 -7.05
CA PRO A 85 -8.20 -12.32 -7.45
C PRO A 85 -8.55 -11.09 -6.63
N HIS A 86 -9.06 -10.06 -7.31
CA HIS A 86 -9.54 -8.86 -6.65
C HIS A 86 -10.62 -9.24 -5.61
N ARG A 87 -10.45 -8.76 -4.38
CA ARG A 87 -11.30 -9.05 -3.21
C ARG A 87 -11.21 -10.46 -2.63
N SER A 88 -10.20 -11.24 -3.00
CA SER A 88 -9.91 -12.44 -2.23
C SER A 88 -9.50 -12.06 -0.79
N PRO A 89 -9.66 -12.95 0.20
CA PRO A 89 -9.12 -12.70 1.54
C PRO A 89 -7.63 -12.36 1.51
N LEU A 90 -6.87 -12.95 0.58
CA LEU A 90 -5.44 -12.69 0.40
C LEU A 90 -5.11 -11.27 -0.12
N SER A 91 -6.08 -10.50 -0.61
CA SER A 91 -5.84 -9.12 -1.04
C SER A 91 -6.57 -8.07 -0.19
N HIS A 92 -7.75 -8.38 0.34
CA HIS A 92 -8.61 -7.40 1.03
C HIS A 92 -8.82 -7.66 2.52
N TRP A 93 -8.44 -8.81 3.08
CA TRP A 93 -8.36 -8.89 4.55
C TRP A 93 -7.20 -8.04 5.03
N PRO A 94 -7.38 -7.15 6.02
CA PRO A 94 -6.35 -6.18 6.34
C PRO A 94 -4.99 -6.78 6.69
N ILE A 95 -4.97 -7.78 7.58
CA ILE A 95 -3.73 -8.41 8.02
C ILE A 95 -3.16 -9.31 6.92
N LEU A 96 -3.96 -10.24 6.39
CA LEU A 96 -3.49 -11.21 5.39
C LEU A 96 -3.08 -10.53 4.08
N GLY A 97 -3.85 -9.52 3.65
CA GLY A 97 -3.57 -8.70 2.47
C GLY A 97 -2.30 -7.88 2.62
N THR A 98 -2.12 -7.19 3.75
CA THR A 98 -0.85 -6.48 4.02
C THR A 98 0.33 -7.44 3.99
N LEU A 99 0.26 -8.56 4.72
CA LEU A 99 1.35 -9.53 4.77
C LEU A 99 1.64 -10.15 3.40
N GLY A 100 0.62 -10.45 2.60
CA GLY A 100 0.76 -10.94 1.23
C GLY A 100 1.49 -9.95 0.32
N ARG A 101 1.15 -8.65 0.40
CA ARG A 101 1.84 -7.60 -0.35
C ARG A 101 3.29 -7.40 0.09
N LEU A 102 3.56 -7.43 1.39
CA LEU A 102 4.92 -7.33 1.92
C LEU A 102 5.77 -8.54 1.53
N LEU A 103 5.21 -9.75 1.60
CA LEU A 103 5.88 -10.97 1.15
C LEU A 103 6.19 -10.89 -0.36
N TYR A 104 5.24 -10.43 -1.17
CA TYR A 104 5.45 -10.20 -2.60
C TYR A 104 6.62 -9.23 -2.86
N ILE A 105 6.67 -8.12 -2.12
CA ILE A 105 7.77 -7.15 -2.21
C ILE A 105 9.10 -7.79 -1.85
N ILE A 106 9.16 -8.53 -0.73
CA ILE A 106 10.38 -9.19 -0.26
C ILE A 106 10.88 -10.20 -1.30
N VAL A 107 9.99 -11.07 -1.80
CA VAL A 107 10.36 -12.13 -2.76
C VAL A 107 10.90 -11.54 -4.07
N LEU A 108 10.29 -10.47 -4.59
CA LEU A 108 10.75 -9.87 -5.84
C LEU A 108 11.98 -8.97 -5.68
N SER A 109 12.10 -8.26 -4.55
CA SER A 109 13.24 -7.35 -4.32
C SER A 109 14.48 -8.05 -3.78
N ALA A 110 14.34 -9.18 -3.08
CA ALA A 110 15.48 -9.89 -2.50
C ALA A 110 16.52 -10.27 -3.56
N PRO A 111 16.20 -10.95 -4.68
CA PRO A 111 17.22 -11.31 -5.68
C PRO A 111 17.98 -10.10 -6.24
N LEU A 112 17.29 -8.95 -6.40
CA LEU A 112 17.93 -7.71 -6.84
C LEU A 112 18.89 -7.17 -5.79
N TRP A 113 18.50 -7.19 -4.51
CA TRP A 113 19.35 -6.81 -3.39
C TRP A 113 20.57 -7.74 -3.25
N TYR A 114 20.37 -9.04 -3.32
CA TYR A 114 21.45 -10.04 -3.30
C TYR A 114 22.40 -9.89 -4.49
N GLY A 115 21.85 -9.72 -5.70
CA GLY A 115 22.67 -9.51 -6.90
C GLY A 115 23.47 -8.21 -6.82
N PHE A 116 22.87 -7.12 -6.33
CA PHE A 116 23.56 -5.85 -6.13
C PHE A 116 24.67 -5.95 -5.10
N THR A 117 24.40 -6.55 -3.94
CA THR A 117 25.40 -6.72 -2.87
C THR A 117 26.57 -7.60 -3.33
N TRP A 118 26.27 -8.72 -4.00
CA TRP A 118 27.29 -9.58 -4.59
C TRP A 118 28.14 -8.84 -5.63
N PHE A 119 27.52 -8.05 -6.51
CA PHE A 119 28.22 -7.29 -7.55
C PHE A 119 29.12 -6.20 -6.97
N TRP A 120 28.64 -5.47 -5.96
CA TRP A 120 29.35 -4.30 -5.43
C TRP A 120 30.38 -4.65 -4.35
N PHE A 121 30.08 -5.64 -3.50
CA PHE A 121 30.94 -6.02 -2.36
C PHE A 121 31.68 -7.34 -2.57
N GLY A 122 31.44 -8.03 -3.69
CA GLY A 122 32.08 -9.29 -4.04
C GLY A 122 31.38 -10.53 -3.45
N ALA A 123 31.72 -11.67 -4.05
CA ALA A 123 31.25 -12.99 -3.62
C ALA A 123 31.72 -13.29 -2.19
N GLY A 124 30.78 -13.59 -1.28
CA GLY A 124 31.07 -13.90 0.11
C GLY A 124 30.89 -12.73 1.08
N SER A 125 30.42 -11.57 0.61
CA SER A 125 29.89 -10.54 1.52
C SER A 125 28.73 -11.10 2.33
N ASN A 126 28.84 -11.03 3.66
CA ASN A 126 27.73 -11.39 4.54
C ASN A 126 26.60 -10.41 4.30
N LEU A 127 25.37 -10.92 4.22
CA LEU A 127 24.22 -10.05 4.25
C LEU A 127 24.23 -9.24 5.54
N PRO A 128 23.88 -7.95 5.49
CA PRO A 128 23.64 -7.19 6.70
C PRO A 128 22.58 -7.93 7.53
N THR A 129 22.93 -8.32 8.75
CA THR A 129 21.95 -8.81 9.71
C THR A 129 20.95 -7.68 10.00
N PRO A 130 19.64 -7.96 10.07
CA PRO A 130 18.66 -6.93 10.37
C PRO A 130 19.03 -6.21 11.67
N ASN A 131 19.20 -4.89 11.60
CA ASN A 131 19.45 -4.08 12.78
C ASN A 131 18.18 -4.08 13.66
N PRO A 132 18.26 -4.42 14.96
CA PRO A 132 17.09 -4.46 15.84
C PRO A 132 16.28 -3.16 15.87
N VAL A 133 16.94 -2.00 15.73
CA VAL A 133 16.28 -0.69 15.63
C VAL A 133 15.44 -0.63 14.36
N VAL A 134 16.00 -1.05 13.22
CA VAL A 134 15.29 -1.08 11.93
C VAL A 134 14.15 -2.09 11.97
N THR A 135 14.36 -3.28 12.55
CA THR A 135 13.32 -4.31 12.68
C THR A 135 12.17 -3.83 13.55
N THR A 136 12.46 -3.16 14.66
CA THR A 136 11.43 -2.59 15.55
C THR A 136 10.67 -1.47 14.85
N TRP A 137 11.37 -0.59 14.14
CA TRP A 137 10.77 0.49 13.36
C TRP A 137 9.85 -0.05 12.26
N LEU A 138 10.31 -1.08 11.53
CA LEU A 138 9.49 -1.77 10.52
C LEU A 138 8.25 -2.41 11.12
N GLY A 139 8.32 -2.98 12.33
CA GLY A 139 7.15 -3.52 13.03
C GLY A 139 6.06 -2.47 13.22
N TRP A 140 6.44 -1.27 13.69
CA TRP A 140 5.51 -0.14 13.84
C TRP A 140 4.99 0.38 12.49
N ALA A 141 5.84 0.45 11.47
CA ALA A 141 5.40 0.84 10.13
C ALA A 141 4.41 -0.18 9.52
N ILE A 142 4.62 -1.48 9.75
CA ILE A 142 3.67 -2.53 9.32
C ILE A 142 2.35 -2.37 10.07
N LEU A 143 2.37 -2.08 11.37
CA LEU A 143 1.15 -1.79 12.12
C LEU A 143 0.38 -0.60 11.52
N GLY A 144 1.08 0.48 11.19
CA GLY A 144 0.49 1.63 10.50
C GLY A 144 -0.17 1.27 9.17
N LEU A 145 0.50 0.45 8.37
CA LEU A 145 -0.05 -0.02 7.09
C LEU A 145 -1.29 -0.90 7.29
N ILE A 146 -1.28 -1.80 8.29
CA ILE A 146 -2.44 -2.61 8.66
C ILE A 146 -3.62 -1.73 9.07
N LEU A 147 -3.39 -0.66 9.85
CA LEU A 147 -4.45 0.29 10.22
C LEU A 147 -5.08 0.96 8.98
N SER A 148 -4.25 1.32 8.00
CA SER A 148 -4.70 1.87 6.70
C SER A 148 -5.58 0.86 5.95
N ASP A 149 -5.18 -0.41 5.93
CA ASP A 149 -5.95 -1.49 5.31
C ASP A 149 -7.24 -1.81 6.06
N ILE A 150 -7.26 -1.72 7.39
CA ILE A 150 -8.48 -1.87 8.19
C ILE A 150 -9.48 -0.79 7.79
N LEU A 151 -9.03 0.46 7.70
CA LEU A 151 -9.88 1.57 7.27
C LEU A 151 -10.39 1.36 5.84
N HIS A 152 -9.53 0.91 4.93
CA HIS A 152 -9.92 0.56 3.57
C HIS A 152 -11.02 -0.51 3.53
N PHE A 153 -10.82 -1.61 4.27
CA PHE A 153 -11.77 -2.72 4.37
C PHE A 153 -13.10 -2.27 4.96
N VAL A 154 -13.07 -1.48 6.03
CA VAL A 154 -14.28 -0.93 6.66
C VAL A 154 -15.07 -0.06 5.68
N MET A 155 -14.38 0.84 4.96
CA MET A 155 -15.01 1.71 3.96
C MET A 155 -15.68 0.92 2.82
N ASP A 156 -15.10 -0.20 2.41
CA ASP A 156 -15.68 -1.04 1.35
C ASP A 156 -16.96 -1.74 1.76
N ASN A 157 -17.07 -2.08 3.05
CA ASN A 157 -18.20 -2.80 3.61
C ASN A 157 -19.32 -1.86 4.11
N MET A 158 -19.01 -0.58 4.34
CA MET A 158 -19.98 0.42 4.79
C MET A 158 -20.88 0.95 3.65
N PRO A 159 -22.22 0.94 3.80
CA PRO A 159 -23.14 1.46 2.79
C PRO A 159 -22.92 2.95 2.46
N ALA A 160 -22.54 3.75 3.45
CA ALA A 160 -22.33 5.20 3.32
C ALA A 160 -21.28 5.58 2.27
N PHE A 161 -20.33 4.70 1.97
CA PHE A 161 -19.26 4.95 0.98
C PHE A 161 -19.51 4.25 -0.36
N ARG A 162 -20.63 3.53 -0.53
CA ARG A 162 -20.93 2.86 -1.80
C ARG A 162 -21.24 3.90 -2.88
N GLN A 163 -20.34 4.00 -3.86
CA GLN A 163 -20.63 4.79 -5.05
C GLN A 163 -21.78 4.17 -5.84
N HIS A 164 -22.88 4.92 -5.95
CA HIS A 164 -23.94 4.61 -6.92
C HIS A 164 -23.44 4.97 -8.32
N ARG A 165 -23.18 3.95 -9.14
CA ARG A 165 -22.91 4.20 -10.57
C ARG A 165 -24.18 4.76 -11.18
N ARG A 166 -24.13 6.02 -11.61
CA ARG A 166 -25.23 6.63 -12.34
C ARG A 166 -25.52 5.81 -13.62
N PRO A 167 -26.79 5.58 -13.95
CA PRO A 167 -27.17 4.91 -15.19
C PRO A 167 -26.51 5.55 -16.42
N TRP A 168 -26.28 4.76 -17.47
CA TRP A 168 -25.58 5.21 -18.69
C TRP A 168 -26.22 6.45 -19.34
N TRP A 169 -27.54 6.59 -19.28
CA TRP A 169 -28.28 7.72 -19.84
C TRP A 169 -27.98 9.06 -19.14
N GLN A 170 -27.77 9.06 -17.82
CA GLN A 170 -27.38 10.28 -17.07
C GLN A 170 -25.98 10.77 -17.45
N ARG A 171 -25.10 9.87 -17.90
CA ARG A 171 -23.75 10.21 -18.37
C ARG A 171 -23.77 10.73 -19.81
N MET A 172 -24.71 10.26 -20.63
CA MET A 172 -24.87 10.69 -22.02
C MET A 172 -25.42 12.12 -22.10
N MET A 173 -26.40 12.47 -21.27
CA MET A 173 -27.02 13.80 -21.31
C MET A 173 -26.04 14.95 -20.99
N ARG A 174 -25.02 14.72 -20.17
CA ARG A 174 -23.99 15.74 -19.85
C ARG A 174 -22.90 15.92 -20.90
N ARG A 175 -22.93 15.17 -22.00
CA ARG A 175 -22.04 15.37 -23.15
C ARG A 175 -22.73 16.10 -24.29
N ILE A 176 -24.05 16.28 -24.20
CA ILE A 176 -24.91 16.90 -25.21
C ILE A 176 -25.25 18.35 -24.82
N PHE A 177 -25.02 18.72 -23.56
CA PHE A 177 -25.05 20.09 -23.03
C PHE A 177 -23.68 20.44 -22.47
#